data_AF-A0A642PL25-F1
#
_entry.id   AF-A0A642PL25-F1
#
_cell.length_a   1.000
_cell.length_b   1.000
_cell.length_c   1.000
_cell.angle_alpha   90.00
_cell.angle_beta   90.00
_cell.angle_gamma   90.00
#
_symmetry.space_group_name_H-M   'P 1'
#
loop_
_entity.id
_entity.type
_entity.pdbx_description
1 polymer ?
#
loop_
_entity_poly.entity_id
_entity_poly.type
_entity_poly.pdbx_seq_one_letter_code
_entity_poly.pdbx_strand_id
1 'polypeptide(L)'
;MKHLLATSITIALLSLGLAGCGEKQATKEVTSDAFVTIQGQDLIKPDGTKLFIMGTNLGNWLNPEGYMFKFNKTNSGRFINEMFCQLVGPDFTADFWKAFKDNYVTREDIRFIKEQGANTIRLPFHYKLFTDEDYMGLTAAQDGFARVDSLVEWCRESDLYLI
;
A
#
# COMPACT_ATOMS: atom_id res chain seq x y z
N MET A 1 44.07 -42.03 -28.79
CA MET A 1 43.10 -41.82 -27.70
C MET A 1 43.25 -40.42 -27.09
N LYS A 2 43.30 -39.37 -27.92
CA LYS A 2 43.64 -37.99 -27.50
C LYS A 2 42.42 -37.05 -27.50
N HIS A 3 41.23 -37.56 -27.81
CA HIS A 3 39.97 -36.80 -27.82
C HIS A 3 39.02 -37.15 -26.67
N LEU A 4 39.39 -38.05 -25.76
CA LEU A 4 38.58 -38.36 -24.56
C LEU A 4 39.01 -37.60 -23.29
N LEU A 5 40.17 -36.96 -23.28
CA LEU A 5 40.66 -36.18 -22.12
C LEU A 5 40.23 -34.70 -22.16
N ALA A 6 39.86 -34.19 -23.33
CA ALA A 6 39.49 -32.78 -23.51
C ALA A 6 38.04 -32.47 -23.11
N THR A 7 37.16 -33.47 -23.05
CA THR A 7 35.74 -33.33 -22.68
C THR A 7 35.49 -33.44 -21.17
N SER A 8 36.42 -34.01 -20.41
CA SER A 8 36.31 -34.09 -18.94
C SER A 8 36.83 -32.84 -18.23
N ILE A 9 37.64 -32.01 -18.90
CA ILE A 9 38.16 -30.75 -18.33
C ILE A 9 37.14 -29.61 -18.46
N THR A 10 36.26 -29.65 -19.46
CA THR A 10 35.23 -28.61 -19.66
C THR A 10 34.04 -28.72 -18.70
N ILE A 11 33.85 -29.87 -18.04
CA ILE A 11 32.75 -30.07 -17.07
C ILE A 11 33.18 -29.68 -15.64
N ALA A 12 34.48 -29.66 -15.33
CA ALA A 12 34.99 -29.30 -14.00
C ALA A 12 35.15 -27.78 -13.76
N LEU A 13 35.02 -26.95 -14.80
CA LEU A 13 35.16 -25.49 -14.71
C LEU A 13 33.82 -24.73 -14.61
N LEU A 14 32.68 -25.45 -14.63
CA LEU A 14 31.35 -24.85 -14.53
C LEU A 14 30.73 -24.90 -13.12
N SER A 15 31.44 -25.42 -12.12
CA SER A 15 30.90 -25.68 -10.77
C SER A 15 31.44 -24.78 -9.65
N LEU A 16 32.13 -23.68 -9.96
CA LEU A 16 32.68 -22.74 -8.96
C LEU A 16 32.08 -21.32 -9.01
N GLY A 17 30.87 -21.16 -9.56
CA GLY A 17 30.25 -19.85 -9.80
C GLY A 17 28.98 -19.52 -8.99
N LEU A 18 28.61 -20.30 -7.98
CA LEU A 18 27.42 -20.05 -7.15
C LEU A 18 27.81 -19.86 -5.67
N ALA A 19 28.79 -19.00 -5.41
CA ALA A 19 28.82 -18.30 -4.14
C ALA A 19 27.71 -17.24 -4.21
N GLY A 20 26.50 -17.63 -3.80
CA GLY A 20 25.39 -16.70 -3.66
C GLY A 20 25.80 -15.57 -2.74
N CYS A 21 26.03 -14.38 -3.31
CA CYS A 21 25.83 -13.13 -2.62
C CYS A 21 24.33 -13.04 -2.31
N GLY A 22 23.91 -13.72 -1.25
CA GLY A 22 22.73 -13.25 -0.53
C GLY A 22 23.10 -11.87 -0.04
N GLU A 23 22.52 -10.83 -0.63
CA GLU A 23 22.42 -9.54 0.03
C GLU A 23 21.80 -9.81 1.39
N LYS A 24 22.64 -9.84 2.42
CA LYS A 24 22.17 -9.66 3.78
C LYS A 24 21.61 -8.25 3.78
N GLN A 25 20.29 -8.16 3.59
CA GLN A 25 19.54 -6.94 3.78
C GLN A 25 19.88 -6.47 5.19
N ALA A 26 20.76 -5.46 5.26
CA ALA A 26 21.22 -4.94 6.53
C ALA A 26 19.99 -4.38 7.22
N THR A 27 19.54 -5.05 8.27
CA THR A 27 18.47 -4.54 9.14
C THR A 27 19.03 -3.27 9.78
N LYS A 28 18.70 -2.12 9.19
CA LYS A 28 19.06 -0.81 9.72
C LYS A 28 18.32 -0.68 11.04
N GLU A 29 19.02 -0.76 12.17
CA GLU A 29 18.40 -0.52 13.47
C GLU A 29 17.78 0.87 13.47
N VAL A 30 16.47 0.94 13.72
CA VAL A 30 15.73 2.19 13.82
C VAL A 30 15.99 2.75 15.22
N THR A 31 16.87 3.75 15.31
CA THR A 31 17.13 4.46 16.57
C THR A 31 15.96 5.39 16.91
N SER A 32 15.79 5.78 18.18
CA SER A 32 14.74 6.72 18.61
C SER A 32 14.74 8.03 17.83
N ASP A 33 15.92 8.45 17.36
CA ASP A 33 16.11 9.65 16.56
C ASP A 33 15.47 9.53 15.16
N ALA A 34 14.93 8.37 14.77
CA ALA A 34 14.29 8.15 13.48
C ALA A 34 12.79 8.47 13.44
N PHE A 35 12.15 8.81 14.58
CA PHE A 35 10.72 9.08 14.65
C PHE A 35 10.40 10.57 14.72
N VAL A 36 9.20 10.95 14.24
CA VAL A 36 8.62 12.26 14.52
C VAL A 36 8.21 12.30 15.99
N THR A 37 8.63 13.34 16.70
CA THR A 37 8.34 13.56 18.12
C THR A 37 7.50 14.81 18.33
N ILE A 38 7.03 15.02 19.56
CA ILE A 38 6.25 16.20 19.93
C ILE A 38 7.09 17.13 20.83
N GLN A 39 7.02 18.43 20.58
CA GLN A 39 7.53 19.46 21.48
C GLN A 39 6.47 20.54 21.66
N GLY A 40 5.75 20.47 22.78
CA GLY A 40 4.58 21.32 23.01
C GLY A 40 3.48 21.03 21.98
N GLN A 41 3.21 21.99 21.09
CA GLN A 41 2.23 21.85 20.00
C GLN A 41 2.86 21.43 18.67
N ASP A 42 4.19 21.36 18.60
CA ASP A 42 4.92 21.18 17.36
C ASP A 42 5.31 19.72 17.14
N LEU A 43 5.19 19.27 15.89
CA LEU A 43 5.76 18.02 15.42
C LEU A 43 7.20 18.26 14.99
N ILE A 44 8.14 17.48 15.50
CA ILE A 44 9.58 17.63 15.26
C ILE A 44 10.09 16.40 14.51
N LYS A 45 10.73 16.61 13.36
CA LYS A 45 11.36 15.56 12.57
C LYS A 45 12.64 15.03 13.24
N PRO A 46 13.12 13.84 12.82
CA PRO A 46 14.45 13.32 13.14
C PRO A 46 15.62 14.32 13.06
N ASP A 47 15.58 15.23 12.08
CA ASP A 47 16.62 16.23 11.85
C ASP A 47 16.52 17.46 12.78
N GLY A 48 15.57 17.45 13.74
CA GLY A 48 15.32 18.54 14.68
C GLY A 48 14.49 19.70 14.10
N THR A 49 14.12 19.65 12.82
CA THR A 49 13.28 20.70 12.21
C THR A 49 11.80 20.40 12.38
N LYS A 50 10.98 21.46 12.36
CA LYS A 50 9.53 21.36 12.52
C LYS A 50 8.89 20.70 11.28
N LEU A 51 8.02 19.72 11.51
CA LEU A 51 7.14 19.15 10.50
C LEU A 51 5.85 19.97 10.41
N PHE A 52 5.68 20.68 9.30
CA PHE A 52 4.39 21.24 8.91
C PHE A 52 3.66 20.23 8.04
N ILE A 53 2.50 19.72 8.48
CA ILE A 53 1.70 18.79 7.69
C ILE A 53 1.17 19.53 6.45
N MET A 54 1.59 19.05 5.28
CA MET A 54 1.13 19.49 3.97
C MET A 54 0.68 18.25 3.22
N GLY A 55 -0.57 17.85 3.43
CA GLY A 55 -1.04 16.55 3.01
C GLY A 55 -2.40 16.54 2.35
N THR A 56 -2.73 15.37 1.81
CA THR A 56 -4.03 15.07 1.21
C THR A 56 -4.61 13.78 1.78
N ASN A 57 -5.90 13.55 1.54
CA ASN A 57 -6.61 12.35 1.96
C ASN A 57 -6.81 11.42 0.77
N LEU A 58 -6.65 10.11 1.00
CA LEU A 58 -7.10 9.07 0.08
C LEU A 58 -8.60 8.77 0.32
N GLY A 59 -9.42 9.83 0.20
CA GLY A 59 -10.87 9.75 0.39
C GLY A 59 -11.53 8.78 -0.59
N ASN A 60 -12.72 8.29 -0.25
CA ASN A 60 -13.51 7.33 -1.04
C ASN A 60 -12.90 5.94 -1.28
N TRP A 61 -11.62 5.72 -0.99
CA TRP A 61 -10.94 4.48 -1.36
C TRP A 61 -11.35 3.30 -0.47
N LEU A 62 -10.86 3.29 0.78
CA LEU A 62 -11.15 2.24 1.77
C LEU A 62 -12.31 2.64 2.70
N ASN A 63 -12.90 3.81 2.46
CA ASN A 63 -14.14 4.24 3.07
C ASN A 63 -14.95 5.09 2.07
N PRO A 64 -15.76 4.45 1.20
CA PRO A 64 -16.55 5.12 0.16
C PRO A 64 -17.58 6.13 0.68
N GLU A 65 -17.66 7.27 -0.01
CA GLU A 65 -18.52 8.41 0.32
C GLU A 65 -19.36 8.81 -0.89
N GLY A 66 -20.68 8.92 -0.74
CA GLY A 66 -21.58 9.06 -1.88
C GLY A 66 -21.35 10.30 -2.74
N TYR A 67 -20.97 11.42 -2.13
CA TYR A 67 -20.71 12.65 -2.87
C TYR A 67 -19.49 12.53 -3.80
N MET A 68 -18.51 11.68 -3.47
CA MET A 68 -17.34 11.43 -4.33
C MET A 68 -17.71 10.58 -5.56
N PHE A 69 -18.81 9.83 -5.48
CA PHE A 69 -19.48 9.22 -6.63
C PHE A 69 -20.52 10.14 -7.30
N LYS A 70 -20.67 11.38 -6.82
CA LYS A 70 -21.71 12.35 -7.25
C LYS A 70 -23.14 11.84 -7.00
N PHE A 71 -23.33 10.96 -6.02
CA PHE A 71 -24.65 10.55 -5.57
C PHE A 71 -25.27 11.59 -4.63
N ASN A 72 -26.58 11.80 -4.75
CA ASN A 72 -27.31 12.78 -3.94
C ASN A 72 -28.01 12.16 -2.72
N LYS A 73 -28.35 10.87 -2.79
CA LYS A 73 -29.14 10.15 -1.76
C LYS A 73 -28.38 9.01 -1.11
N THR A 74 -27.35 8.50 -1.78
CA THR A 74 -26.64 7.28 -1.41
C THR A 74 -25.29 7.64 -0.80
N ASN A 75 -25.31 8.11 0.45
CA ASN A 75 -24.18 8.86 1.03
C ASN A 75 -23.18 8.04 1.85
N SER A 76 -23.54 6.84 2.28
CA SER A 76 -22.66 5.97 3.07
C SER A 76 -22.24 4.76 2.27
N GLY A 77 -21.08 4.21 2.59
CA GLY A 77 -20.61 2.97 2.01
C GLY A 77 -21.65 1.84 2.01
N ARG A 78 -22.37 1.66 3.13
CA ARG A 78 -23.45 0.67 3.23
C ARG A 78 -24.53 0.90 2.18
N PHE A 79 -25.02 2.13 2.04
CA PHE A 79 -26.06 2.45 1.06
C PHE A 79 -25.55 2.33 -0.38
N ILE A 80 -24.29 2.66 -0.64
CA ILE A 80 -23.69 2.50 -1.97
C ILE A 80 -23.66 1.01 -2.34
N ASN A 81 -23.19 0.16 -1.43
CA ASN A 81 -23.18 -1.29 -1.64
C ASN A 81 -24.59 -1.84 -1.85
N GLU A 82 -25.54 -1.46 -0.99
CA GLU A 82 -26.93 -1.90 -1.10
C GLU A 82 -27.55 -1.51 -2.45
N MET A 83 -27.32 -0.27 -2.90
CA MET A 83 -27.79 0.20 -4.19
C MET A 83 -27.19 -0.59 -5.35
N PHE A 84 -25.88 -0.87 -5.34
CA PHE A 84 -25.26 -1.71 -6.37
C PHE A 84 -25.79 -3.13 -6.36
N CYS A 85 -25.89 -3.78 -5.19
CA CYS A 85 -26.47 -5.11 -5.08
C CYS A 85 -27.91 -5.18 -5.64
N GLN A 86 -28.73 -4.14 -5.41
CA GLN A 86 -30.10 -4.09 -5.94
C GLN A 86 -30.15 -3.86 -7.45
N LEU A 87 -29.19 -3.13 -8.03
CA LEU A 87 -29.20 -2.78 -9.45
C LEU A 87 -28.54 -3.84 -10.35
N VAL A 88 -27.43 -4.42 -9.90
CA VAL A 88 -26.57 -5.29 -10.72
C VAL A 88 -26.28 -6.65 -10.08
N GLY A 89 -26.84 -6.91 -8.90
CA GLY A 89 -26.66 -8.16 -8.17
C GLY A 89 -25.39 -8.19 -7.30
N PRO A 90 -25.36 -9.08 -6.29
CA PRO A 90 -24.26 -9.13 -5.31
C PRO A 90 -22.94 -9.62 -5.91
N ASP A 91 -22.95 -10.58 -6.84
CA ASP A 91 -21.73 -11.15 -7.41
C ASP A 91 -20.96 -10.10 -8.23
N PHE A 92 -21.65 -9.40 -9.13
CA PHE A 92 -21.05 -8.30 -9.89
C PHE A 92 -20.60 -7.16 -8.98
N THR A 93 -21.37 -6.86 -7.93
CA THR A 93 -21.02 -5.82 -6.95
C THR A 93 -19.72 -6.16 -6.22
N ALA A 94 -19.52 -7.43 -5.83
CA ALA A 94 -18.28 -7.88 -5.20
C ALA A 94 -17.07 -7.73 -6.13
N ASP A 95 -17.21 -8.10 -7.40
CA ASP A 95 -16.16 -7.92 -8.42
C ASP A 95 -15.85 -6.44 -8.66
N PHE A 96 -16.89 -5.61 -8.73
CA PHE A 96 -16.74 -4.15 -8.82
C PHE A 96 -15.92 -3.61 -7.67
N TRP A 97 -16.24 -3.96 -6.42
CA TRP A 97 -15.54 -3.42 -5.26
C TRP A 97 -14.09 -3.90 -5.18
N LYS A 98 -13.82 -5.14 -5.57
CA LYS A 98 -12.44 -5.63 -5.69
C LYS A 98 -11.69 -4.78 -6.71
N ALA A 99 -12.22 -4.63 -7.93
CA ALA A 99 -11.60 -3.83 -8.97
C ALA A 99 -11.44 -2.36 -8.56
N PHE A 100 -12.44 -1.78 -7.89
CA PHE A 100 -12.39 -0.42 -7.37
C PHE A 100 -11.24 -0.25 -6.39
N LYS A 101 -11.14 -1.10 -5.36
CA LYS A 101 -10.06 -1.00 -4.37
C LYS A 101 -8.68 -1.24 -4.99
N ASP A 102 -8.58 -2.07 -6.03
CA ASP A 102 -7.32 -2.38 -6.73
C ASP A 102 -6.82 -1.24 -7.64
N ASN A 103 -7.72 -0.34 -8.09
CA ASN A 103 -7.40 0.66 -9.12
C ASN A 103 -7.67 2.11 -8.70
N TYR A 104 -8.40 2.35 -7.61
CA TYR A 104 -8.77 3.72 -7.21
C TYR A 104 -7.59 4.52 -6.65
N VAL A 105 -6.68 3.86 -5.93
CA VAL A 105 -5.37 4.40 -5.54
C VAL A 105 -4.29 3.38 -5.90
N THR A 106 -3.27 3.86 -6.58
CA THR A 106 -2.11 3.09 -7.03
C THR A 106 -0.81 3.71 -6.54
N ARG A 107 0.31 3.01 -6.75
CA ARG A 107 1.65 3.52 -6.42
C ARG A 107 1.96 4.82 -7.15
N GLU A 108 1.50 4.93 -8.39
CA GLU A 108 1.68 6.08 -9.25
C GLU A 108 0.97 7.32 -8.69
N ASP A 109 -0.21 7.15 -8.08
CA ASP A 109 -0.91 8.24 -7.40
C ASP A 109 -0.12 8.77 -6.20
N ILE A 110 0.51 7.89 -5.43
CA ILE A 110 1.36 8.27 -4.28
C ILE A 110 2.57 9.09 -4.74
N ARG A 111 3.23 8.65 -5.83
CA ARG A 111 4.33 9.40 -6.44
C ARG A 111 3.87 10.76 -6.94
N PHE A 112 2.74 10.81 -7.63
CA PHE A 112 2.15 12.05 -8.10
C PHE A 112 1.87 13.02 -6.95
N ILE A 113 1.28 12.54 -5.83
CA ILE A 113 1.03 13.34 -4.64
C ILE A 113 2.33 13.95 -4.08
N LYS A 114 3.43 13.18 -4.02
CA LYS A 114 4.74 13.69 -3.63
C LYS A 114 5.25 14.76 -4.60
N GLU A 115 5.12 14.55 -5.90
CA GLU A 115 5.53 15.50 -6.94
C GLU A 115 4.79 16.84 -6.84
N GLN A 116 3.54 16.84 -6.36
CA GLN A 116 2.79 18.07 -6.07
C GLN A 116 3.24 18.80 -4.80
N GLY A 117 4.24 18.27 -4.08
CA GLY A 117 4.83 18.89 -2.90
C GLY A 117 4.20 18.47 -1.57
N ALA A 118 3.36 17.44 -1.55
CA ALA A 118 2.84 16.89 -0.30
C ALA A 118 3.94 16.17 0.50
N ASN A 119 3.81 16.17 1.82
CA ASN A 119 4.68 15.44 2.75
C ASN A 119 3.93 14.44 3.63
N THR A 120 2.59 14.44 3.59
CA THR A 120 1.76 13.54 4.39
C THR A 120 0.55 13.07 3.61
N ILE A 121 0.17 11.82 3.80
CA ILE A 121 -1.07 11.25 3.31
C ILE A 121 -1.89 10.80 4.52
N ARG A 122 -3.21 11.01 4.47
CA ARG A 122 -4.15 10.39 5.39
C ARG A 122 -4.92 9.27 4.70
N LEU A 123 -5.03 8.10 5.33
CA LEU A 123 -5.81 6.96 4.87
C LEU A 123 -7.11 6.80 5.69
N PRO A 124 -8.26 7.25 5.17
CA PRO A 124 -9.55 6.87 5.73
C PRO A 124 -9.87 5.41 5.38
N PHE A 125 -10.17 4.60 6.38
CA PHE A 125 -10.61 3.22 6.21
C PHE A 125 -11.75 2.89 7.18
N HIS A 126 -12.53 1.85 6.85
CA HIS A 126 -13.55 1.32 7.73
C HIS A 126 -13.04 0.09 8.52
N TYR A 127 -13.42 -0.02 9.79
CA TYR A 127 -12.91 -1.08 10.68
C TYR A 127 -13.19 -2.50 10.17
N LYS A 128 -14.32 -2.70 9.46
CA LYS A 128 -14.71 -4.00 8.89
C LYS A 128 -13.71 -4.57 7.88
N LEU A 129 -12.82 -3.75 7.30
CA LEU A 129 -11.72 -4.25 6.45
C LEU A 129 -10.74 -5.16 7.21
N PHE A 130 -10.78 -5.13 8.54
CA PHE A 130 -9.89 -5.87 9.43
C PHE A 130 -10.66 -6.91 10.28
N THR A 131 -11.91 -7.20 9.93
CA THR A 131 -12.75 -8.22 10.58
C THR A 131 -13.32 -9.16 9.53
N ASP A 132 -13.99 -10.24 9.97
CA ASP A 132 -14.72 -11.16 9.08
C ASP A 132 -16.16 -10.66 8.77
N GLU A 133 -16.45 -9.37 9.03
CA GLU A 133 -17.74 -8.79 8.68
C GLU A 133 -17.78 -8.39 7.21
N ASP A 134 -18.94 -8.61 6.56
CA ASP A 134 -19.09 -8.18 5.17
C ASP A 134 -18.90 -6.67 5.04
N TYR A 135 -18.01 -6.31 4.12
CA TYR A 135 -17.72 -4.95 3.74
C TYR A 135 -17.43 -4.88 2.25
N MET A 136 -18.50 -4.69 1.47
CA MET A 136 -18.40 -4.35 0.04
C MET A 136 -17.62 -5.41 -0.75
N GLY A 137 -18.09 -6.65 -0.72
CA GLY A 137 -17.47 -7.75 -1.46
C GLY A 137 -16.64 -8.65 -0.56
N LEU A 138 -15.32 -8.71 -0.77
CA LEU A 138 -14.43 -9.65 -0.06
C LEU A 138 -14.50 -9.48 1.47
N THR A 139 -15.22 -10.39 2.11
CA THR A 139 -15.50 -10.45 3.56
C THR A 139 -14.37 -11.09 4.39
N ALA A 140 -13.42 -11.78 3.74
CA ALA A 140 -12.37 -12.55 4.40
C ALA A 140 -11.04 -12.48 3.62
N ALA A 141 -9.95 -12.96 4.24
CA ALA A 141 -8.59 -13.09 3.69
C ALA A 141 -7.67 -11.85 3.77
N GLN A 142 -7.80 -11.01 4.83
CA GLN A 142 -6.85 -9.93 5.14
C GLN A 142 -6.67 -8.85 4.06
N ASP A 143 -7.69 -8.63 3.20
CA ASP A 143 -7.66 -7.61 2.13
C ASP A 143 -7.34 -6.20 2.68
N GLY A 144 -7.83 -5.85 3.87
CA GLY A 144 -7.52 -4.59 4.53
C GLY A 144 -6.03 -4.43 4.88
N PHE A 145 -5.43 -5.42 5.55
CA PHE A 145 -4.03 -5.35 5.97
C PHE A 145 -3.09 -5.30 4.77
N ALA A 146 -3.29 -6.15 3.76
CA ALA A 146 -2.43 -6.18 2.57
C ALA A 146 -2.43 -4.83 1.81
N ARG A 147 -3.58 -4.13 1.77
CA ARG A 147 -3.69 -2.80 1.15
C ARG A 147 -2.97 -1.72 1.97
N VAL A 148 -3.11 -1.75 3.29
CA VAL A 148 -2.39 -0.83 4.19
C VAL A 148 -0.89 -1.05 4.06
N ASP A 149 -0.43 -2.30 4.07
CA ASP A 149 1.00 -2.64 3.93
C ASP A 149 1.56 -2.15 2.60
N SER A 150 0.80 -2.33 1.51
CA SER A 150 1.18 -1.79 0.19
C SER A 150 1.29 -0.27 0.20
N LEU A 151 0.32 0.44 0.79
CA LEU A 151 0.38 1.90 0.90
C LEU A 151 1.56 2.37 1.75
N VAL A 152 1.83 1.70 2.88
CA VAL A 152 2.97 2.00 3.75
C VAL A 152 4.27 1.90 2.97
N GLU A 153 4.43 0.87 2.13
CA GLU A 153 5.60 0.73 1.26
C GLU A 153 5.68 1.85 0.23
N TRP A 154 4.58 2.19 -0.45
CA TRP A 154 4.58 3.27 -1.46
C TRP A 154 4.91 4.64 -0.84
N CYS A 155 4.40 4.92 0.35
CA CYS A 155 4.71 6.13 1.11
C CYS A 155 6.18 6.15 1.52
N ARG A 156 6.74 5.01 1.99
CA ARG A 156 8.16 4.87 2.31
C ARG A 156 9.05 5.13 1.09
N GLU A 157 8.74 4.51 -0.04
CA GLU A 157 9.44 4.73 -1.33
C GLU A 157 9.42 6.20 -1.77
N SER A 158 8.35 6.92 -1.45
CA SER A 158 8.10 8.30 -1.89
C SER A 158 8.47 9.36 -0.84
N ASP A 159 9.05 8.97 0.30
CA ASP A 159 9.36 9.87 1.42
C ASP A 159 8.12 10.68 1.87
N LEU A 160 7.02 9.97 2.12
CA LEU A 160 5.76 10.51 2.62
C LEU A 160 5.43 9.92 3.99
N TYR A 161 4.99 10.77 4.92
CA TYR A 161 4.38 10.31 6.16
C TYR A 161 2.95 9.81 5.88
N LEU A 162 2.52 8.78 6.61
CA LEU A 162 1.16 8.25 6.53
C LEU A 162 0.47 8.38 7.89
N ILE A 163 -0.80 8.81 7.86
CA ILE A 163 -1.69 8.96 9.03
C ILE A 163 -2.96 8.16 8.82
#